data_AF-A0A7X7BMK0-F1
#
_entry.id   AF-A0A7X7BMK0-F1
#
_cell.length_a   1.000
_cell.length_b   1.000
_cell.length_c   1.000
_cell.angle_alpha   90.00
_cell.angle_beta   90.00
_cell.angle_gamma   90.00
#
_symmetry.space_group_name_H-M   'P 1'
#
loop_
_entity.id
_entity.type
_entity.pdbx_description
1 polymer ?
#
loop_
_entity_poly.entity_id
_entity_poly.type
_entity_poly.pdbx_seq_one_letter_code
_entity_poly.pdbx_strand_id
1 'polypeptide(L)' 'DVFVHFSAIQGDGFKTLDEGQKVSFEITQGSKGPQASDVEKI' A
#
# COMPACT_ATOMS: atom_id res chain seq x y z
N ASP A 1 8.27 8.78 -4.60
CA ASP A 1 7.77 7.43 -4.26
C ASP A 1 7.31 7.38 -2.82
N VAL A 2 6.22 6.65 -2.55
CA VAL A 2 5.67 6.44 -1.20
C VAL A 2 5.94 5.01 -0.79
N PHE A 3 6.38 4.79 0.45
CA PHE A 3 6.66 3.44 0.94
C PHE A 3 5.35 2.69 1.22
N VAL A 4 5.25 1.45 0.75
CA VAL A 4 4.15 0.50 1.04
C VAL A 4 4.74 -0.67 1.82
N HIS A 5 4.19 -0.94 3.00
CA HIS A 5 4.43 -2.21 3.67
C HIS A 5 3.34 -3.22 3.28
N PHE A 6 3.68 -4.51 3.15
CA PHE A 6 2.71 -5.55 2.75
C PHE A 6 1.49 -5.60 3.69
N SER A 7 1.66 -5.22 4.96
CA SER A 7 0.55 -5.19 5.93
C SER A 7 -0.54 -4.17 5.59
N ALA A 8 -0.20 -3.12 4.85
CA ALA A 8 -1.13 -2.07 4.42
C ALA A 8 -2.01 -2.51 3.24
N ILE A 9 -1.68 -3.62 2.56
CA ILE A 9 -2.48 -4.14 1.45
C ILE A 9 -3.72 -4.83 2.01
N GLN A 10 -4.87 -4.37 1.53
CA GLN A 10 -6.19 -4.89 1.83
C GLN A 10 -6.52 -6.09 0.93
N GLY A 11 -7.37 -6.99 1.45
CA GLY A 11 -7.81 -8.19 0.76
C GLY A 11 -7.30 -9.49 1.40
N ASP A 12 -7.94 -10.58 1.00
CA ASP A 12 -7.66 -11.92 1.50
C ASP A 12 -6.54 -12.61 0.71
N GLY A 13 -5.79 -13.48 1.39
CA GLY A 13 -4.71 -14.26 0.77
C GLY A 13 -3.37 -13.51 0.74
N PHE A 14 -2.63 -13.63 -0.37
CA PHE A 14 -1.26 -13.14 -0.46
C PHE A 14 -1.23 -11.63 -0.76
N LYS A 15 -0.70 -10.86 0.19
CA LYS A 15 -0.65 -9.39 0.15
C LYS A 15 0.50 -8.90 -0.73
N THR A 16 0.31 -8.95 -2.04
CA THR A 16 1.27 -8.44 -3.04
C THR A 16 0.61 -7.50 -4.03
N LEU A 17 1.44 -6.66 -4.64
CA LEU A 17 1.11 -5.84 -5.79
C LEU A 17 2.02 -6.25 -6.95
N ASP A 18 1.44 -6.35 -8.13
CA ASP A 18 2.19 -6.58 -9.35
C ASP A 18 2.74 -5.25 -9.89
N GLU A 19 3.84 -5.31 -10.65
CA GLU A 19 4.40 -4.11 -11.28
C GLU A 19 3.38 -3.48 -12.24
N GLY A 20 3.17 -2.16 -12.12
CA GLY A 20 2.19 -1.43 -12.91
C GLY A 20 0.73 -1.60 -12.45
N GLN A 21 0.48 -2.36 -11.39
CA GLN A 21 -0.86 -2.50 -10.82
C GLN A 21 -1.36 -1.16 -10.26
N LYS A 22 -2.57 -0.77 -10.65
CA LYS A 22 -3.22 0.43 -10.11
C LYS A 22 -3.81 0.11 -8.75
N VAL A 23 -3.60 1.02 -7.81
CA VAL A 23 -4.07 0.91 -6.43
C VAL A 23 -4.62 2.24 -5.96
N SER A 24 -5.60 2.19 -5.06
CA SER A 24 -5.97 3.31 -4.20
C SER A 24 -5.31 3.14 -2.85
N PHE A 25 -4.89 4.24 -2.24
CA PHE A 25 -4.28 4.24 -0.90
C PHE A 25 -4.41 5.62 -0.28
N GLU A 26 -4.27 5.66 1.04
CA GLU A 26 -4.16 6.91 1.79
C GLU A 26 -2.70 7.18 2.18
N ILE A 27 -2.29 8.44 2.18
CA ILE A 27 -0.95 8.83 2.61
C ILE A 27 -0.98 9.17 4.10
N THR A 28 -0.20 8.46 4.90
CA THR A 28 -0.03 8.72 6.33
C THR A 28 1.44 9.01 6.66
N GLN A 29 1.68 9.74 7.76
CA GLN A 29 3.04 10.05 8.20
C GLN A 29 3.56 8.94 9.12
N GLY A 30 4.54 8.16 8.66
CA GLY A 30 5.21 7.12 9.43
C GLY A 30 6.50 7.58 10.09
N SER A 31 7.12 6.66 10.84
CA SER A 31 8.42 6.88 11.50
C SER A 31 9.57 7.14 10.53
N LYS A 32 9.40 6.78 9.25
CA LYS A 32 10.39 6.98 8.17
C LYS A 32 9.94 7.99 7.10
N GLY A 33 8.89 8.76 7.38
CA GLY A 33 8.28 9.68 6.42
C GLY A 33 6.95 9.18 5.84
N PRO A 34 6.50 9.74 4.71
CA PRO A 34 5.22 9.39 4.10
C PRO A 34 5.16 7.90 3.71
N GLN A 35 4.11 7.22 4.14
CA GLN A 35 3.82 5.83 3.80
C GLN A 35 2.37 5.68 3.34
N ALA A 36 2.10 4.62 2.60
CA ALA A 36 0.76 4.28 2.15
C ALA A 36 0.05 3.40 3.20
N SER A 37 -1.21 3.73 3.47
CA SER A 37 -2.15 2.98 4.31
C SER A 37 -3.39 2.64 3.50
N ASP A 38 -4.13 1.62 3.93
CA ASP A 38 -5.38 1.17 3.30
C ASP A 38 -5.25 0.99 1.78
N VAL A 39 -4.25 0.20 1.37
CA VAL A 39 -3.92 -0.02 -0.03
C VAL A 39 -4.89 -1.05 -0.62
N GLU A 40 -5.72 -0.63 -1.56
CA GLU A 40 -6.69 -1.46 -2.27
C GLU A 40 -6.35 -1.56 -3.76
N LYS A 41 -6.55 -2.75 -4.33
CA LYS A 41 -6.35 -3.02 -5.77
C LYS A 41 -7.54 -2.47 -6.55
N ILE A 42 -7.28 -1.71 -7.61
CA ILE A 42 -8.31 -1.17 -8.53
C ILE A 42 -8.50 -2.12 -9.71
#